data_AF-A0A7K1UFJ1-F1
#
_entry.id   AF-A0A7K1UFJ1-F1
#
_cell.length_a   1.000
_cell.length_b   1.000
_cell.length_c   1.000
_cell.angle_alpha   90.00
_cell.angle_beta   90.00
_cell.angle_gamma   90.00
#
_symmetry.space_group_name_H-M   'P 1'
#
loop_
_entity.id
_entity.type
_entity.pdbx_description
1 polymer ?
#
loop_
_entity_poly.entity_id
_entity_poly.type
_entity_poly.pdbx_seq_one_letter_code
_entity_poly.pdbx_strand_id
1 'polypeptide(L)'
;MATTTAEPTTENSVHETPARESNLGSWIFLIIAGIIEVGYAISVGGSEGFTHAGWSISALVFFLFTLFFLSLALRKIDVGIGYAVWVGIGAVGAVIASAFFFDEPVTFTRIFWLSIIIAGVVWLKVADSPKLEQKGGSATEAAHDLKTA
;
A
#
# COMPACT_ATOMS: atom_id res chain seq x y z
N MET A 1 60.48 -34.40 11.55
CA MET A 1 60.12 -34.07 12.94
C MET A 1 59.68 -32.61 12.96
N ALA A 2 58.52 -32.35 13.57
CA ALA A 2 57.85 -31.05 13.81
C ALA A 2 57.11 -30.36 12.63
N THR A 3 55.78 -30.57 12.66
CA THR A 3 54.67 -29.67 12.27
C THR A 3 54.73 -28.30 12.95
N THR A 4 54.25 -27.22 12.30
CA THR A 4 53.40 -26.12 12.85
C THR A 4 53.38 -24.92 11.87
N THR A 5 52.28 -24.62 11.18
CA THR A 5 51.13 -23.73 11.54
C THR A 5 51.44 -22.23 11.40
N ALA A 6 50.73 -21.55 10.49
CA ALA A 6 49.86 -20.40 10.77
C ALA A 6 49.65 -19.53 9.52
N GLU A 7 48.43 -19.55 8.99
CA GLU A 7 47.86 -18.46 8.19
C GLU A 7 47.30 -17.40 9.15
N PRO A 8 47.47 -16.10 8.87
CA PRO A 8 46.40 -15.15 9.22
C PRO A 8 46.19 -14.03 8.18
N THR A 9 44.98 -14.02 7.63
CA THR A 9 44.05 -12.88 7.50
C THR A 9 44.57 -11.50 7.03
N THR A 10 44.03 -11.03 5.90
CA THR A 10 43.28 -9.76 5.87
C THR A 10 42.21 -9.84 4.77
N GLU A 11 41.08 -10.42 5.17
CA GLU A 11 39.77 -10.15 4.57
C GLU A 11 39.49 -8.65 4.67
N ASN A 12 39.83 -7.90 3.62
CA ASN A 12 39.28 -6.56 3.42
C ASN A 12 37.88 -6.74 2.84
N SER A 13 36.95 -7.19 3.67
CA SER A 13 35.52 -7.04 3.44
C SER A 13 35.21 -5.55 3.50
N VAL A 14 35.36 -4.86 2.37
CA VAL A 14 34.75 -3.55 2.16
C VAL A 14 33.26 -3.79 2.28
N HIS A 15 32.73 -3.59 3.48
CA HIS A 15 31.31 -3.40 3.68
C HIS A 15 30.97 -2.08 3.02
N GLU A 16 30.75 -2.11 1.70
CA GLU A 16 29.91 -1.13 1.03
C GLU A 16 28.57 -1.19 1.77
N THR A 17 28.35 -0.26 2.68
CA THR A 17 27.02 -0.07 3.26
C THR A 17 26.20 0.49 2.12
N PRO A 18 25.27 -0.27 1.49
CA PRO A 18 24.44 0.32 0.45
C PRO A 18 23.69 1.47 1.11
N ALA A 19 23.88 2.68 0.57
CA ALA A 19 23.09 3.83 0.97
C ALA A 19 21.61 3.39 0.93
N ARG A 20 20.97 3.31 2.10
CA ARG A 20 19.58 2.87 2.23
C ARG A 20 18.74 3.82 1.37
N GLU A 21 18.42 3.40 0.16
CA GLU A 21 17.60 4.19 -0.77
C GLU A 21 16.28 4.46 -0.05
N SER A 22 16.10 5.68 0.44
CA SER A 22 15.08 5.91 1.46
C SER A 22 13.70 5.81 0.81
N ASN A 23 12.96 4.75 1.16
CA ASN A 23 11.55 4.59 0.83
C ASN A 23 10.66 5.67 1.47
N LEU A 24 11.24 6.57 2.28
CA LEU A 24 10.56 7.65 2.98
C LEU A 24 9.73 8.52 2.03
N GLY A 25 10.26 8.86 0.85
CA GLY A 25 9.54 9.67 -0.13
C GLY A 25 8.22 9.02 -0.56
N SER A 26 8.22 7.72 -0.84
CA SER A 26 7.03 6.98 -1.26
C SER A 26 6.00 6.84 -0.15
N TRP A 27 6.42 6.65 1.10
CA TRP A 27 5.51 6.63 2.25
C TRP A 27 4.87 8.00 2.52
N ILE A 28 5.62 9.10 2.33
CA ILE A 28 5.07 10.46 2.41
C ILE A 28 4.02 10.67 1.32
N PHE A 29 4.31 10.29 0.07
CA PHE A 29 3.33 10.36 -1.02
C PHE A 29 2.08 9.52 -0.72
N LEU A 30 2.23 8.37 -0.06
CA LEU A 30 1.10 7.53 0.33
C LEU A 30 0.20 8.19 1.38
N ILE A 31 0.80 8.83 2.39
CA ILE A 31 0.06 9.58 3.41
C ILE A 31 -0.65 10.79 2.77
N ILE A 32 0.05 11.52 1.89
CA ILE A 32 -0.53 12.64 1.16
C ILE A 32 -1.71 12.17 0.30
N ALA A 33 -1.56 11.06 -0.43
CA ALA A 33 -2.66 10.47 -1.20
C ALA A 33 -3.87 10.17 -0.30
N GLY A 34 -3.64 9.54 0.86
CA GLY A 34 -4.69 9.27 1.83
C GLY A 34 -5.38 10.52 2.37
N ILE A 35 -4.66 11.62 2.61
CA ILE A 35 -5.27 12.89 3.05
C ILE A 35 -6.11 13.53 1.93
N ILE A 36 -5.61 13.50 0.70
CA ILE A 36 -6.33 14.01 -0.47
C ILE A 36 -7.62 13.21 -0.70
N GLU A 37 -7.59 11.89 -0.46
CA GLU A 37 -8.77 11.02 -0.49
C GLU A 37 -9.88 11.49 0.45
N VAL A 38 -9.51 12.02 1.63
CA VAL A 38 -10.51 12.59 2.56
C VAL A 38 -11.18 13.81 1.94
N GLY A 39 -10.41 14.66 1.25
CA GLY A 39 -10.95 15.79 0.48
C GLY A 39 -11.90 15.33 -0.62
N TYR A 40 -11.57 14.26 -1.32
CA TYR A 40 -12.46 13.63 -2.30
C TYR A 40 -13.78 13.16 -1.64
N ALA A 41 -13.71 12.44 -0.52
CA ALA A 41 -14.88 11.95 0.19
C ALA A 41 -15.83 13.08 0.64
N ILE A 42 -15.28 14.18 1.15
CA ILE A 42 -16.06 15.38 1.51
C ILE A 42 -16.74 15.95 0.26
N SER A 43 -15.98 16.13 -0.83
CA SER A 43 -16.52 16.73 -2.04
C SER A 43 -17.60 15.87 -2.69
N VAL A 44 -17.48 14.55 -2.64
CA VAL A 44 -18.55 13.63 -3.09
C VAL A 44 -19.78 13.76 -2.21
N GLY A 45 -19.63 13.78 -0.88
CA GLY A 45 -20.74 13.98 0.05
C GLY A 45 -21.49 15.29 -0.21
N GLY A 46 -20.76 16.39 -0.44
CA GLY A 46 -21.32 17.72 -0.71
C GLY A 46 -21.86 17.89 -2.13
N SER A 47 -21.54 16.99 -3.06
CA SER A 47 -22.02 17.06 -4.44
C SER A 47 -23.51 16.74 -4.61
N GLU A 48 -24.14 16.17 -3.58
CA GLU A 48 -25.53 15.70 -3.61
C GLU A 48 -25.82 14.82 -4.84
N GLY A 49 -24.96 13.83 -5.09
CA GLY A 49 -25.06 12.96 -6.26
C GLY A 49 -24.64 13.65 -7.56
N PHE A 50 -23.60 14.48 -7.50
CA PHE A 50 -23.05 15.26 -8.61
C PHE A 50 -23.95 16.36 -9.20
N THR A 51 -25.02 16.73 -8.50
CA THR A 51 -25.92 17.82 -8.91
C THR A 51 -25.32 19.20 -8.68
N HIS A 52 -24.47 19.35 -7.66
CA HIS A 52 -23.76 20.59 -7.35
C HIS A 52 -22.43 20.69 -8.10
N ALA A 53 -22.40 21.45 -9.20
CA ALA A 53 -21.24 21.56 -10.09
C ALA A 53 -19.92 21.92 -9.38
N GLY A 54 -19.95 22.83 -8.40
CA GLY A 54 -18.74 23.23 -7.65
C GLY A 54 -18.11 22.08 -6.87
N TRP A 55 -18.93 21.35 -6.11
CA TRP A 55 -18.50 20.17 -5.35
C TRP A 55 -18.11 19.01 -6.27
N SER A 56 -18.83 18.79 -7.37
CA SER A 56 -18.52 17.77 -8.38
C SER A 56 -17.14 17.99 -9.02
N ILE A 57 -16.82 19.22 -9.41
CA ILE A 57 -15.51 19.55 -9.99
C ILE A 57 -14.41 19.34 -8.96
N SER A 58 -14.63 19.78 -7.71
CA SER A 58 -13.68 19.55 -6.62
C SER A 58 -13.44 18.05 -6.38
N ALA A 59 -14.49 17.23 -6.39
CA ALA A 59 -14.38 15.78 -6.25
C ALA A 59 -13.52 15.19 -7.38
N LEU A 60 -13.76 15.59 -8.63
CA LEU A 60 -12.96 15.11 -9.76
C LEU A 60 -11.48 15.49 -9.63
N VAL A 61 -11.20 16.72 -9.20
CA VAL A 61 -9.83 17.19 -8.98
C VAL A 61 -9.15 16.36 -7.88
N PHE A 62 -9.77 16.22 -6.72
CA PHE A 62 -9.20 15.43 -5.63
C PHE A 62 -9.01 13.96 -6.02
N PHE A 63 -9.94 13.39 -6.77
CA PHE A 63 -9.85 12.02 -7.28
C PHE A 63 -8.64 11.80 -8.22
N LEU A 64 -8.34 12.78 -9.08
CA LEU A 64 -7.16 12.69 -9.93
C LEU A 64 -5.87 12.84 -9.12
N PHE A 65 -5.85 13.74 -8.14
CA PHE A 65 -4.68 13.97 -7.30
C PHE A 65 -4.38 12.78 -6.38
N THR A 66 -5.38 12.23 -5.68
CA THR A 66 -5.21 11.07 -4.79
C THR A 66 -4.64 9.86 -5.55
N LEU A 67 -5.16 9.58 -6.75
CA LEU A 67 -4.66 8.50 -7.61
C LEU A 67 -3.25 8.78 -8.13
N PHE A 68 -2.92 10.02 -8.47
CA PHE A 68 -1.58 10.38 -8.92
C PHE A 68 -0.53 10.15 -7.83
N PHE A 69 -0.78 10.64 -6.61
CA PHE A 69 0.13 10.44 -5.48
C PHE A 69 0.22 8.98 -5.05
N LEU A 70 -0.90 8.26 -5.06
CA LEU A 70 -0.93 6.82 -4.81
C LEU A 70 -0.05 6.09 -5.81
N SER A 71 -0.23 6.35 -7.11
CA SER A 71 0.59 5.75 -8.18
C SER A 71 2.08 5.99 -7.95
N LEU A 72 2.46 7.19 -7.50
CA LEU A 72 3.85 7.54 -7.20
C LEU A 72 4.40 6.76 -5.98
N ALA A 73 3.57 6.55 -4.95
CA ALA A 73 3.93 5.73 -3.79
C ALA A 73 4.11 4.25 -4.17
N LEU A 74 3.22 3.73 -5.02
CA LEU A 74 3.22 2.33 -5.47
C LEU A 74 4.42 1.98 -6.37
N ARG A 75 5.20 2.95 -6.85
CA ARG A 75 6.45 2.67 -7.56
C ARG A 75 7.51 2.00 -6.71
N LYS A 76 7.47 2.20 -5.38
CA LYS A 76 8.44 1.61 -4.43
C LYS A 76 7.79 0.76 -3.34
N ILE A 77 6.48 0.91 -3.12
CA ILE A 77 5.71 0.14 -2.14
C ILE A 77 4.94 -0.95 -2.87
N ASP A 78 4.89 -2.15 -2.28
CA ASP A 78 4.04 -3.23 -2.78
C ASP A 78 2.59 -2.74 -2.95
N VAL A 79 2.00 -3.06 -4.10
CA VAL A 79 0.66 -2.62 -4.47
C VAL A 79 -0.37 -2.97 -3.38
N GLY A 80 -0.28 -4.17 -2.80
CA GLY A 80 -1.17 -4.58 -1.73
C GLY A 80 -1.05 -3.75 -0.47
N ILE A 81 0.17 -3.48 -0.04
CA ILE A 81 0.44 -2.68 1.16
C ILE A 81 -0.03 -1.24 0.93
N GLY A 82 0.31 -0.65 -0.22
CA GLY A 82 -0.07 0.73 -0.54
C GLY A 82 -1.58 0.92 -0.64
N TYR A 83 -2.30 0.05 -1.34
CA TYR A 83 -3.77 0.12 -1.43
C TYR A 83 -4.43 -0.07 -0.06
N ALA A 84 -3.96 -1.01 0.76
CA ALA A 84 -4.53 -1.24 2.09
C ALA A 84 -4.40 0.00 3.00
N VAL A 85 -3.22 0.64 3.00
CA VAL A 85 -2.98 1.85 3.79
C VAL A 85 -3.79 3.03 3.25
N TRP A 86 -3.82 3.24 1.94
CA TRP A 86 -4.60 4.31 1.30
C TRP A 86 -6.09 4.20 1.61
N VAL A 87 -6.68 3.01 1.43
CA VAL A 87 -8.09 2.75 1.76
C VAL A 87 -8.34 2.94 3.26
N GLY A 88 -7.44 2.48 4.12
CA GLY A 88 -7.57 2.64 5.57
C GLY A 88 -7.61 4.11 6.00
N ILE A 89 -6.70 4.94 5.49
CA ILE A 89 -6.66 6.38 5.76
C ILE A 89 -7.92 7.06 5.22
N GLY A 90 -8.29 6.76 3.97
CA GLY A 90 -9.48 7.32 3.32
C GLY A 90 -10.77 6.99 4.08
N ALA A 91 -10.93 5.74 4.52
CA ALA A 91 -12.12 5.31 5.26
C ALA A 91 -12.24 6.00 6.63
N VAL A 92 -11.16 6.02 7.42
CA VAL A 92 -11.15 6.69 8.73
C VAL A 92 -11.38 8.20 8.56
N GLY A 93 -10.68 8.81 7.61
CA GLY A 93 -10.80 10.23 7.33
C GLY A 93 -12.20 10.62 6.83
N ALA A 94 -12.82 9.80 5.96
CA ALA A 94 -14.18 10.04 5.48
C ALA A 94 -15.20 10.02 6.63
N VAL A 95 -15.13 9.09 7.57
CA VAL A 95 -16.03 9.08 8.74
C VAL A 95 -15.88 10.34 9.57
N ILE A 96 -14.64 10.71 9.88
CA ILE A 96 -14.34 11.89 10.69
C ILE A 96 -14.83 13.14 9.96
N ALA A 97 -14.49 13.26 8.69
CA ALA A 97 -14.85 14.42 7.90
C ALA A 97 -16.36 14.54 7.68
N SER A 98 -17.06 13.43 7.45
CA SER A 98 -18.51 13.42 7.32
C SER A 98 -19.21 13.85 8.60
N ALA A 99 -18.67 13.48 9.76
CA ALA A 99 -19.17 13.94 11.05
C ALA A 99 -19.04 15.46 11.23
N PHE A 100 -17.92 16.03 10.77
CA PHE A 100 -17.65 17.46 10.91
C PHE A 100 -18.37 18.33 9.87
N PHE A 101 -18.50 17.86 8.61
CA PHE A 101 -19.05 18.67 7.52
C PHE A 101 -20.55 18.47 7.30
N PHE A 102 -21.09 17.29 7.59
CA PHE A 102 -22.50 16.96 7.34
C PHE A 102 -23.30 16.78 8.64
N ASP A 103 -22.72 17.11 9.80
CA ASP A 103 -23.30 16.90 11.13
C ASP A 103 -23.85 15.49 11.33
N GLU A 104 -23.26 14.51 10.63
CA GLU A 104 -23.77 13.15 10.61
C GLU A 104 -23.30 12.43 11.88
N PRO A 105 -24.22 11.86 12.69
CA PRO A 105 -23.84 11.27 13.96
C PRO A 105 -22.91 10.07 13.74
N VAL A 106 -21.73 10.14 14.35
CA VAL A 106 -20.81 9.00 14.41
C VAL A 106 -21.31 8.03 15.46
N THR A 107 -22.18 7.11 15.04
CA THR A 107 -22.68 6.07 15.94
C THR A 107 -21.64 4.98 16.13
N PHE A 108 -21.60 4.41 17.34
CA PHE A 108 -20.73 3.26 17.65
C PHE A 108 -20.98 2.09 16.68
N THR A 109 -22.24 1.87 16.31
CA THR A 109 -22.65 0.87 15.31
C THR A 109 -21.98 1.11 13.95
N ARG A 110 -21.94 2.35 13.45
CA ARG A 110 -21.30 2.69 12.17
C ARG A 110 -19.80 2.39 12.20
N ILE A 111 -19.11 2.79 13.26
CA ILE A 111 -17.67 2.52 13.43
C ILE A 111 -17.41 1.01 13.48
N PHE A 112 -18.22 0.26 14.21
CA PHE A 112 -18.07 -1.19 14.37
C PHE A 112 -18.19 -1.91 13.02
N TRP A 113 -19.25 -1.64 12.26
CA TRP A 113 -19.45 -2.26 10.94
C TRP A 113 -18.42 -1.80 9.92
N LEU A 114 -18.02 -0.53 9.95
CA LEU A 114 -16.95 -0.04 9.10
C LEU A 114 -15.63 -0.76 9.39
N SER A 115 -15.32 -1.00 10.67
CA SER A 115 -14.13 -1.74 11.08
C SER A 115 -14.14 -3.18 10.56
N ILE A 116 -15.32 -3.83 10.55
CA ILE A 116 -15.52 -5.15 9.92
C ILE A 116 -15.27 -5.10 8.42
N ILE A 117 -15.79 -4.10 7.70
CA ILE A 117 -15.57 -3.94 6.26
C ILE A 117 -14.08 -3.75 5.97
N ILE A 118 -13.42 -2.84 6.69
CA ILE A 118 -11.98 -2.58 6.54
C ILE A 118 -11.19 -3.86 6.83
N ALA A 119 -11.51 -4.57 7.91
CA ALA A 119 -10.86 -5.84 8.23
C ALA A 119 -11.07 -6.90 7.14
N GLY A 120 -12.26 -6.99 6.56
CA GLY A 120 -12.56 -7.88 5.44
C GLY A 120 -11.75 -7.57 4.19
N VAL A 121 -11.62 -6.29 3.82
CA VAL A 121 -10.81 -5.85 2.67
C VAL A 121 -9.32 -6.15 2.90
N VAL A 122 -8.80 -5.87 4.10
CA VAL A 122 -7.41 -6.17 4.46
C VAL A 122 -7.16 -7.68 4.45
N TRP A 123 -8.06 -8.47 5.04
CA TRP A 123 -7.94 -9.93 5.07
C TRP A 123 -7.99 -10.54 3.67
N LEU A 124 -8.87 -10.04 2.80
CA LEU A 124 -8.93 -10.46 1.40
C LEU A 124 -7.62 -10.18 0.67
N LYS A 125 -6.98 -9.02 0.89
CA LYS A 125 -5.70 -8.70 0.26
C LYS A 125 -4.55 -9.59 0.77
N VAL A 126 -4.56 -9.94 2.05
CA VAL A 126 -3.60 -10.88 2.64
C VAL A 126 -3.80 -12.28 2.07
N ALA A 127 -5.05 -12.73 1.94
CA ALA A 127 -5.40 -14.04 1.40
C ALA A 127 -5.07 -14.18 -0.09
N ASP A 128 -5.28 -13.13 -0.88
CA ASP A 128 -5.08 -13.11 -2.34
C ASP A 128 -3.65 -12.72 -2.75
N SER A 129 -2.64 -12.91 -1.88
CA SER A 129 -1.24 -12.71 -2.23
C SER A 129 -0.67 -14.01 -2.81
N PRO A 130 -0.54 -14.16 -4.15
CA PRO A 130 -0.08 -15.39 -4.76
C PRO A 130 1.45 -15.39 -4.69
N LYS A 131 1.99 -15.86 -3.56
CA LYS A 131 3.40 -16.27 -3.48
C LYS A 131 3.60 -17.73 -3.89
N LEU A 132 2.68 -18.28 -4.69
CA LEU A 132 2.55 -19.72 -4.96
C LEU A 132 2.56 -20.11 -6.45
N GLU A 133 2.96 -19.24 -7.39
CA GLU A 133 3.07 -19.64 -8.80
C GLU A 133 4.52 -19.79 -9.30
N GLN A 134 5.50 -19.14 -8.66
CA GLN A 134 6.89 -19.23 -9.10
C GLN A 134 7.58 -20.56 -8.74
N LYS A 135 7.00 -21.37 -7.86
CA LYS A 135 7.54 -22.69 -7.45
C LYS A 135 7.03 -23.85 -8.33
N GLY A 136 6.00 -23.63 -9.15
CA GLY A 136 5.42 -24.66 -10.01
C GLY A 136 6.06 -24.77 -11.40
N GLY A 137 6.51 -23.65 -11.98
CA GLY A 137 7.16 -23.63 -13.30
C GLY A 137 8.58 -24.20 -13.27
N SER A 138 9.40 -23.79 -12.30
CA SER A 138 10.79 -24.22 -12.20
C SER A 138 10.97 -25.72 -11.91
N ALA A 139 10.05 -26.34 -11.17
CA ALA A 139 10.11 -27.78 -10.88
C ALA A 139 9.64 -28.65 -12.07
N THR A 140 8.71 -28.14 -12.88
CA THR A 140 8.19 -28.85 -14.06
C THR A 140 9.20 -28.80 -15.22
N GLU A 141 9.90 -27.68 -15.39
CA GLU A 141 10.95 -27.51 -16.40
C GLU A 141 12.18 -28.39 -16.09
N ALA A 142 12.63 -28.39 -14.83
CA ALA A 142 13.74 -29.25 -14.39
C ALA A 142 13.42 -30.76 -14.50
N ALA A 143 12.16 -31.17 -14.32
CA ALA A 143 11.75 -32.56 -14.47
C ALA A 143 11.63 -33.00 -15.94
N HIS A 144 11.34 -32.07 -16.85
CA HIS A 144 11.31 -32.32 -18.28
C HIS A 144 12.74 -32.49 -18.83
N ASP A 145 13.68 -31.63 -18.43
CA ASP A 145 15.07 -31.67 -18.86
C ASP A 145 15.84 -32.91 -18.36
N LEU A 146 15.47 -33.44 -17.19
CA LEU A 146 16.09 -34.67 -16.65
C LEU A 146 15.63 -35.95 -17.37
N LYS A 147 14.52 -35.88 -18.13
CA LYS A 147 13.98 -37.03 -18.87
C LYS A 147 14.33 -36.98 -20.36
N THR A 148 14.79 -35.82 -20.85
CA THR A 148 15.26 -35.61 -22.22
C THR A 148 16.79 -35.63 -22.36
N ALA A 149 17.53 -35.65 -21.25
CA ALA A 149 18.98 -35.91 -21.18
C ALA A 149 19.29 -37.40 -20.94
#